data_AF-A0A355WM40-F1
#
_entry.id   AF-A0A355WM40-F1
#
_cell.length_a   1.000
_cell.length_b   1.000
_cell.length_c   1.000
_cell.angle_alpha   90.00
_cell.angle_beta   90.00
_cell.angle_gamma   90.00
#
_symmetry.space_group_name_H-M   'P 1'
#
loop_
_entity.id
_entity.type
_entity.pdbx_description
1 polymer ?
#
loop_
_entity_poly.entity_id
_entity_poly.type
_entity_poly.pdbx_seq_one_letter_code
_entity_poly.pdbx_strand_id
1 'polypeptide(L)'
;QLDFSEGCKIRPNRALILSELATFLNQIEAHSGTPAILLLTPAFEKEYQVSKSIDRNIWLEGNGGSPYYSARPWVMWTANAHRRINGIDGAVRWVVVRK
;
A
#
# COMPACT_ATOMS: atom_id res chain seq x y z
N GLN A 1 -5.67 -2.04 -0.53
CA GLN A 1 -5.06 -0.79 -0.06
C GLN A 1 -5.13 -0.77 1.46
N LEU A 2 -4.05 -0.43 2.13
CA LEU A 2 -3.98 -0.25 3.58
C LEU A 2 -4.05 1.26 3.88
N ASP A 3 -5.17 1.69 4.45
CA ASP A 3 -5.53 3.10 4.65
C ASP A 3 -6.52 3.26 5.81
N PHE A 4 -6.77 4.50 6.22
CA PHE A 4 -7.83 4.85 7.15
C PHE A 4 -9.07 5.37 6.41
N SER A 5 -10.23 4.80 6.71
CA SER A 5 -11.51 5.38 6.26
C SER A 5 -11.86 6.63 7.08
N GLU A 6 -12.66 7.53 6.52
CA GLU A 6 -13.09 8.79 7.18
C GLU A 6 -13.75 8.57 8.56
N GLY A 7 -14.33 7.38 8.79
CA GLY A 7 -14.97 7.00 10.05
C GLY A 7 -14.12 6.13 10.98
N CYS A 8 -12.81 5.98 10.74
CA CYS A 8 -11.95 5.08 11.52
C CYS A 8 -11.68 5.66 12.93
N LYS A 9 -12.58 5.35 13.88
CA LYS A 9 -12.51 5.81 15.28
C LYS A 9 -11.56 5.00 16.16
N ILE A 10 -11.34 3.74 15.81
CA ILE A 10 -10.51 2.81 16.56
C ILE A 10 -9.21 2.60 15.79
N ARG A 11 -8.08 2.89 16.44
CA ARG A 11 -6.76 2.55 15.94
C ARG A 11 -6.18 1.48 16.86
N PRO A 12 -6.25 0.20 16.47
CA PRO A 12 -5.63 -0.86 17.25
C PRO A 12 -4.14 -0.61 17.38
N ASN A 13 -3.52 -1.18 18.40
CA ASN A 13 -2.09 -1.05 18.57
C ASN A 13 -1.34 -1.68 17.39
N ARG A 14 -0.11 -1.19 17.17
CA ARG A 14 0.75 -1.61 16.06
C ARG A 14 1.01 -3.11 16.04
N ALA A 15 1.25 -3.73 17.19
CA ALA A 15 1.58 -5.16 17.26
C ALA A 15 0.43 -6.03 16.72
N LEU A 16 -0.80 -5.70 17.10
CA LEU A 16 -2.00 -6.41 16.64
C LEU A 16 -2.20 -6.26 15.11
N ILE A 17 -2.06 -5.05 14.56
CA ILE A 17 -2.18 -4.86 13.11
C ILE A 17 -1.14 -5.69 12.36
N LEU A 18 0.10 -5.74 12.85
CA LEU A 18 1.16 -6.51 12.21
C LEU A 18 0.93 -8.03 12.31
N SER A 19 0.44 -8.54 13.45
CA SER A 19 0.16 -9.97 13.60
C SER A 19 -1.00 -10.42 12.71
N GLU A 20 -2.09 -9.63 12.67
CA GLU A 20 -3.24 -9.93 11.82
C GLU A 20 -2.87 -9.83 10.34
N LEU A 21 -2.14 -8.79 9.94
CA LEU A 21 -1.69 -8.64 8.56
C LEU A 21 -0.74 -9.77 8.14
N ALA A 22 0.20 -10.17 9.00
CA ALA A 22 1.08 -11.32 8.72
C ALA A 22 0.29 -12.62 8.55
N THR A 23 -0.71 -12.85 9.41
CA THR A 23 -1.60 -14.02 9.33
C THR A 23 -2.39 -14.03 8.03
N PHE A 24 -3.00 -12.89 7.66
CA PHE A 24 -3.72 -12.74 6.41
C PHE A 24 -2.83 -13.00 5.19
N LEU A 25 -1.63 -12.40 5.15
CA LEU A 25 -0.68 -12.59 4.06
C LEU A 25 -0.30 -14.06 3.90
N ASN A 26 0.02 -14.76 5.00
CA ASN A 26 0.34 -16.18 4.96
C ASN A 26 -0.78 -17.01 4.33
N GLN A 27 -2.05 -16.70 4.65
CA GLN A 27 -3.20 -17.44 4.10
C GLN A 27 -3.38 -17.21 2.60
N ILE A 28 -3.37 -15.94 2.15
CA ILE A 28 -3.62 -15.63 0.74
C ILE A 28 -2.44 -16.06 -0.15
N GLU A 29 -1.21 -15.99 0.36
CA GLU A 29 -0.02 -16.37 -0.39
C GLU A 29 0.13 -17.89 -0.46
N ALA A 30 -0.24 -18.61 0.61
CA ALA A 30 -0.33 -20.07 0.57
C ALA A 30 -1.38 -20.56 -0.46
N HIS A 31 -2.49 -19.85 -0.59
CA HIS A 31 -3.52 -20.19 -1.57
C HIS A 31 -3.14 -19.82 -3.01
N SER A 32 -2.60 -18.61 -3.22
CA SER A 32 -2.29 -18.09 -4.57
C SER A 32 -0.95 -18.57 -5.12
N GLY A 33 -0.01 -18.98 -4.26
CA GLY A 33 1.35 -19.34 -4.65
C GLY A 33 2.24 -18.15 -5.03
N THR A 34 1.77 -16.91 -4.84
CA THR A 34 2.50 -15.70 -5.23
C THR A 34 2.53 -14.68 -4.08
N PRO A 35 3.69 -14.02 -3.81
CA PRO A 35 3.77 -12.98 -2.79
C PRO A 35 2.88 -11.77 -3.11
N ALA A 36 2.21 -11.23 -2.10
CA ALA A 36 1.39 -10.04 -2.23
C ALA A 36 2.26 -8.77 -2.32
N ILE A 37 1.73 -7.75 -3.00
CA ILE A 37 2.26 -6.38 -2.98
C ILE A 37 1.41 -5.54 -2.03
N LEU A 38 2.06 -4.82 -1.12
CA LEU A 38 1.37 -3.99 -0.14
C LEU A 38 1.21 -2.56 -0.65
N LEU A 39 -0.02 -2.17 -0.96
CA LEU A 39 -0.38 -0.79 -1.27
C LEU A 39 -0.61 0.00 0.03
N LEU A 40 0.28 0.94 0.35
CA LEU A 40 0.32 1.69 1.60
C LEU A 40 0.07 3.18 1.39
N THR A 41 -0.88 3.77 2.13
CA THR A 41 -1.01 5.23 2.17
C THR A 41 -0.01 5.86 3.16
N PRO A 42 0.36 7.15 2.99
CA PRO A 42 1.30 7.82 3.90
C PRO A 42 0.84 7.80 5.35
N ALA A 43 -0.46 7.99 5.60
CA ALA A 43 -1.02 8.01 6.95
C ALA A 43 -0.94 6.64 7.61
N PHE A 44 -1.28 5.56 6.89
CA PHE A 44 -1.23 4.21 7.42
C PHE A 44 0.20 3.75 7.70
N GLU A 45 1.13 4.05 6.79
CA GLU A 45 2.55 3.71 6.99
C GLU A 45 3.17 4.50 8.15
N LYS A 46 2.80 5.77 8.32
CA LYS A 46 3.25 6.58 9.47
C LYS A 46 2.82 5.98 10.81
N GLU A 47 1.59 5.49 10.90
CA GLU A 47 1.03 4.90 12.12
C GLU A 47 1.65 3.52 12.41
N TYR A 48 1.64 2.64 11.42
CA TYR A 48 1.91 1.22 11.64
C TYR A 48 3.29 0.74 11.20
N GLN A 49 4.02 1.54 10.41
CA GLN A 49 5.35 1.21 9.91
C GLN A 49 5.40 -0.22 9.36
N VAL A 50 4.46 -0.54 8.47
CA VAL A 50 4.27 -1.88 7.91
C VAL A 50 5.50 -2.29 7.13
N SER A 51 6.02 -1.37 6.29
CA SER A 51 7.18 -1.65 5.45
C SER A 51 8.46 -1.97 6.24
N LYS A 52 8.52 -1.56 7.51
CA LYS A 52 9.64 -1.87 8.42
C LYS A 52 9.56 -3.30 8.97
N SER A 53 8.35 -3.83 9.16
CA SER A 53 8.13 -5.10 9.86
C SER A 53 7.71 -6.26 8.97
N ILE A 54 7.11 -5.98 7.81
CA ILE A 54 6.68 -7.02 6.87
C ILE A 54 7.55 -6.91 5.61
N ASP A 55 8.23 -8.00 5.29
CA ASP A 55 9.14 -8.09 4.15
C ASP A 55 8.38 -8.44 2.87
N ARG A 56 7.69 -7.44 2.31
CA ARG A 56 6.96 -7.57 1.03
C ARG A 56 7.24 -6.37 0.14
N ASN A 57 7.03 -6.59 -1.16
CA ASN A 57 7.12 -5.53 -2.16
C ASN A 57 6.08 -4.44 -1.88
N ILE A 58 6.48 -3.19 -2.03
CA ILE A 58 5.68 -2.03 -1.63
C ILE A 58 5.18 -1.27 -2.85
N TRP A 59 3.89 -0.94 -2.83
CA TRP A 59 3.25 0.03 -3.71
C TRP A 59 2.87 1.27 -2.89
N LEU A 60 3.37 2.44 -3.29
CA LEU A 60 3.09 3.71 -2.62
C LEU A 60 2.20 4.64 -3.45
N GLU A 61 1.65 5.67 -2.80
CA GLU A 61 0.85 6.72 -3.41
C GLU A 61 1.48 8.10 -3.16
N GLY A 62 1.53 8.94 -4.18
CA GLY A 62 2.06 10.30 -4.05
C GLY A 62 1.91 11.06 -5.35
N ASN A 63 1.08 12.11 -5.38
CA ASN A 63 0.91 12.91 -6.59
C ASN A 63 2.08 13.90 -6.75
N GLY A 64 2.63 14.00 -7.95
CA GLY A 64 3.62 15.04 -8.30
C GLY A 64 5.09 14.71 -8.03
N GLY A 65 5.41 13.77 -7.13
CA GLY A 65 6.79 13.38 -6.83
C GLY A 65 6.92 11.98 -6.22
N SER A 66 8.04 11.31 -6.49
CA SER A 66 8.28 9.94 -6.03
C SER A 66 8.24 9.87 -4.49
N PRO A 67 7.43 8.99 -3.90
CA PRO A 67 7.30 8.86 -2.47
C PRO A 67 8.53 8.19 -1.85
N TYR A 68 8.82 8.57 -0.61
CA TYR A 68 9.94 8.08 0.19
C TYR A 68 9.54 7.85 1.67
N TYR A 69 8.25 7.64 1.93
CA TYR A 69 7.72 7.51 3.30
C TYR A 69 7.71 6.08 3.86
N SER A 70 8.16 5.08 3.08
CA SER A 70 8.35 3.71 3.54
C SER A 70 9.80 3.44 3.94
N ALA A 71 10.01 2.47 4.82
CA ALA A 71 11.31 1.96 5.21
C ALA A 71 12.02 1.15 4.10
N ARG A 72 11.28 0.77 3.04
CA ARG A 72 11.78 -0.01 1.90
C ARG A 72 11.53 0.72 0.58
N PRO A 73 12.38 0.54 -0.44
CA PRO A 73 12.10 1.04 -1.78
C PRO A 73 10.77 0.50 -2.31
N TRP A 74 10.03 1.33 -3.02
CA TRP A 74 8.81 0.90 -3.73
C TRP A 74 9.18 0.20 -5.05
N VAL A 75 8.34 -0.76 -5.45
CA VAL A 75 8.38 -1.37 -6.79
C VAL A 75 7.29 -0.80 -7.70
N MET A 76 6.22 -0.28 -7.09
CA MET A 76 5.12 0.41 -7.77
C MET A 76 4.81 1.73 -7.08
N TRP A 77 4.44 2.74 -7.85
CA TRP A 77 4.04 4.04 -7.30
C TRP A 77 2.89 4.65 -8.12
N THR A 78 1.79 4.98 -7.45
CA THR A 78 0.71 5.79 -8.03
C THR A 78 1.16 7.26 -8.10
N ALA A 79 1.66 7.68 -9.28
CA ALA A 79 2.14 9.03 -9.53
C ALA A 79 1.02 10.04 -9.82
N ASN A 80 -0.15 9.55 -10.24
CA ASN A 80 -1.37 10.35 -10.33
C ASN A 80 -2.59 9.47 -10.07
N ALA A 81 -3.33 9.72 -8.99
CA ALA A 81 -4.53 8.95 -8.65
C ALA A 81 -5.78 9.30 -9.48
N HIS A 82 -5.75 10.41 -10.22
CA HIS A 82 -6.91 11.01 -10.89
C HIS A 82 -6.67 11.29 -12.38
N ARG A 83 -5.81 10.50 -13.03
CA ARG A 83 -5.50 10.70 -14.45
C ARG A 83 -6.77 10.46 -15.28
N ARG A 84 -7.07 11.40 -16.18
CA ARG A 84 -8.08 11.22 -17.23
C ARG A 84 -7.38 10.76 -18.50
N ILE A 85 -7.92 9.72 -19.13
CA ILE A 85 -7.39 9.15 -20.37
C ILE A 85 -8.55 9.02 -21.34
N ASN A 86 -8.35 9.47 -22.58
CA ASN A 86 -9.35 9.31 -23.63
C ASN A 86 -9.65 7.82 -23.84
N GLY A 87 -10.93 7.46 -23.85
CA GLY A 87 -11.38 6.08 -23.98
C GLY A 87 -11.55 5.33 -22.67
N ILE A 88 -11.37 5.98 -21.51
CA ILE A 88 -11.74 5.41 -20.20
C ILE A 88 -12.71 6.36 -19.50
N ASP A 89 -13.87 5.83 -19.12
CA ASP A 89 -14.83 6.55 -18.30
C ASP A 89 -14.31 6.65 -16.85
N GLY A 90 -14.13 7.88 -16.38
CA GLY A 90 -13.70 8.16 -15.02
C GLY A 90 -12.19 8.41 -14.85
N ALA A 91 -11.78 8.51 -13.59
CA ALA A 91 -10.39 8.71 -13.21
C ALA A 91 -9.67 7.37 -13.03
N VAL A 92 -8.43 7.28 -13.49
CA VAL A 92 -7.56 6.11 -13.30
C VAL A 92 -6.28 6.46 -12.56
N ARG A 93 -5.71 5.44 -11.92
CA ARG A 93 -4.36 5.53 -11.34
C ARG A 93 -3.32 5.39 -12.44
N TRP A 94 -2.49 6.41 -12.59
CA TRP A 94 -1.27 6.34 -13.37
C TRP A 94 -0.14 5.81 -12.49
N VAL A 95 0.34 4.61 -12.80
CA VAL A 95 1.32 3.88 -11.98
C VAL A 95 2.66 3.79 -12.69
N VAL A 96 3.73 4.09 -11.96
CA VAL A 96 5.12 3.85 -12.38
C VAL A 96 5.60 2.56 -11.74
N VAL A 97 6.28 1.71 -12.51
CA VAL A 97 6.87 0.45 -12.04
C VAL A 97 8.38 0.55 -12.16
N ARG A 98 9.11 0.03 -11.16
CA ARG A 98 10.57 -0.02 -11.13
C ARG A 98 11.05 -1.47 -11.07
N LYS A 99 12.15 -1.76 -11.77
CA LYS A 99 12.90 -3.03 -11.67
C LYS A 99 13.77 -3.06 -10.41
#